data_AF-A0A953YML4-F1
#
_entry.id   AF-A0A953YML4-F1
#
_cell.length_a   1.000
_cell.length_b   1.000
_cell.length_c   1.000
_cell.angle_alpha   90.00
_cell.angle_beta   90.00
_cell.angle_gamma   90.00
#
_symmetry.space_group_name_H-M   'P 1'
#
loop_
_entity.id
_entity.type
_entity.pdbx_description
1 polymer ?
#
loop_
_entity_poly.entity_id
_entity_poly.type
_entity_poly.pdbx_seq_one_letter_code
_entity_poly.pdbx_strand_id
1 'polypeptide(L)'
;MIATAGRAIGAWLAAALLLAACQTAGGHRVVAVSPEDLEGTPPSNVRALLGEPELRRTEPPAEVWQYRTDRCVADIYLRQEGAAQRVFYI
;
A
#
# COMPACT_ATOMS: atom_id res chain seq x y z
N MET A 1 -49.08 -46.83 -19.87
CA MET A 1 -49.09 -45.61 -19.04
C MET A 1 -47.65 -45.15 -18.88
N ILE A 2 -47.31 -43.99 -19.43
CA ILE A 2 -45.96 -43.40 -19.44
C ILE A 2 -45.92 -42.36 -18.32
N ALA A 3 -45.01 -42.49 -17.35
CA ALA A 3 -44.78 -41.48 -16.32
C ALA A 3 -43.34 -40.97 -16.41
N THR A 4 -43.23 -39.76 -16.95
CA THR A 4 -42.04 -38.92 -17.04
C THR A 4 -41.59 -38.46 -15.65
N ALA A 5 -40.34 -38.72 -15.27
CA ALA A 5 -39.70 -38.10 -14.11
C ALA A 5 -38.26 -37.68 -14.42
N GLY A 6 -38.07 -37.00 -15.56
CA GLY A 6 -36.87 -36.19 -15.80
C GLY A 6 -37.09 -34.82 -15.19
N ARG A 7 -36.60 -34.56 -13.97
CA ARG A 7 -36.58 -33.20 -13.38
C ARG A 7 -35.68 -33.04 -12.14
N ALA A 8 -34.60 -33.80 -12.02
CA ALA A 8 -33.66 -33.67 -10.89
C ALA A 8 -32.24 -33.22 -11.27
N ILE A 9 -31.96 -32.94 -12.56
CA ILE A 9 -30.60 -32.58 -13.03
C ILE A 9 -30.40 -31.06 -13.17
N GLY A 10 -31.49 -30.28 -13.26
CA GLY A 10 -31.41 -28.84 -13.60
C GLY A 10 -31.01 -27.87 -12.47
N ALA A 11 -31.03 -28.30 -11.21
CA ALA A 11 -30.76 -27.40 -10.08
C ALA A 11 -29.26 -27.19 -9.80
N TRP A 12 -28.38 -28.07 -10.28
CA TRP A 12 -26.95 -28.04 -9.95
C TRP A 12 -26.11 -27.18 -10.91
N LEU A 13 -26.57 -26.92 -12.13
CA LEU A 13 -25.83 -26.13 -13.14
C LEU A 13 -25.93 -24.61 -12.94
N ALA A 14 -27.01 -24.10 -12.34
CA ALA A 14 -27.19 -22.67 -12.12
C ALA A 14 -26.33 -22.11 -10.96
N ALA A 15 -26.02 -22.95 -9.96
CA ALA A 15 -25.21 -22.54 -8.81
C ALA A 15 -23.72 -22.36 -9.15
N ALA A 16 -23.19 -23.13 -10.11
CA ALA A 16 -21.78 -23.07 -10.48
C ALA A 16 -21.41 -21.80 -11.27
N LEU A 17 -22.35 -21.20 -12.00
CA LEU A 17 -22.10 -19.99 -12.80
C LEU A 17 -22.08 -18.68 -11.98
N LEU A 18 -22.62 -18.68 -10.75
CA LEU A 18 -22.65 -17.49 -9.89
C LEU A 18 -21.38 -17.30 -9.02
N LEU A 19 -20.53 -18.32 -8.88
CA LEU A 19 -19.33 -18.26 -8.03
C LEU A 19 -18.08 -17.73 -8.75
N ALA A 20 -18.10 -17.57 -10.07
CA ALA A 20 -16.91 -17.18 -10.84
C ALA A 20 -16.66 -15.67 -10.91
N ALA A 21 -17.60 -14.83 -10.46
CA ALA A 21 -17.52 -13.37 -10.67
C ALA A 21 -16.67 -12.60 -9.64
N CYS A 22 -16.28 -13.20 -8.51
CA CYS A 22 -15.59 -12.49 -7.42
C CYS A 22 -14.05 -12.53 -7.48
N GLN A 23 -13.46 -13.10 -8.53
CA GLN A 23 -12.01 -13.34 -8.56
C GLN A 23 -11.19 -12.23 -9.25
N THR A 24 -11.82 -11.15 -9.74
CA THR A 24 -11.08 -9.99 -10.26
C THR A 24 -10.73 -9.03 -9.11
N ALA A 25 -10.25 -9.57 -8.00
CA ALA A 25 -9.55 -8.78 -7.00
C ALA A 25 -8.18 -8.44 -7.58
N GLY A 26 -8.09 -7.30 -8.28
CA GLY A 26 -6.82 -6.77 -8.75
C GLY A 26 -5.84 -6.73 -7.58
N GLY A 27 -4.77 -7.51 -7.67
CA GLY A 27 -3.70 -7.49 -6.67
C GLY A 27 -3.17 -6.07 -6.57
N HIS A 28 -3.35 -5.43 -5.41
CA HIS A 28 -2.74 -4.14 -5.14
C HIS A 28 -1.23 -4.36 -5.14
N ARG A 29 -0.55 -3.88 -6.19
CA ARG A 29 0.92 -3.90 -6.23
C ARG A 29 1.40 -2.90 -5.18
N VAL A 30 1.70 -3.40 -3.99
CA VAL A 30 2.51 -2.66 -3.03
C VAL A 30 3.92 -2.63 -3.61
N VAL A 31 4.34 -1.45 -4.07
CA VAL A 31 5.76 -1.22 -4.37
C VAL A 31 6.45 -1.13 -3.01
N ALA A 32 7.29 -2.12 -2.70
CA ALA A 32 8.14 -2.03 -1.53
C ALA A 32 9.19 -0.93 -1.78
N VAL A 33 9.27 0.02 -0.84
CA VAL A 33 10.30 1.06 -0.81
C VAL A 33 11.32 0.63 0.23
N SER A 34 12.59 0.55 -0.16
CA SER A 34 13.67 0.28 0.78
C SER A 34 14.31 1.59 1.27
N PRO A 35 15.02 1.60 2.41
CA PRO A 35 15.68 2.81 2.89
C PRO A 35 16.63 3.44 1.87
N GLU A 36 17.31 2.60 1.09
CA GLU A 36 18.28 3.01 0.06
C GLU A 36 17.61 3.78 -1.09
N ASP A 37 16.30 3.58 -1.33
CA ASP A 37 15.54 4.33 -2.33
C ASP A 37 15.30 5.80 -1.91
N LEU A 38 15.41 6.09 -0.61
CA LEU A 38 15.05 7.37 -0.01
C LEU A 38 16.26 8.19 0.43
N GLU A 39 17.36 7.56 0.82
CA GLU A 39 18.58 8.25 1.25
C GLU A 39 19.08 9.25 0.18
N GLY A 40 19.42 10.47 0.61
CA GLY A 40 19.88 11.54 -0.28
C GLY A 40 18.79 12.14 -1.19
N THR A 41 17.57 11.60 -1.21
CA THR A 41 16.47 12.14 -2.02
C THR A 41 15.85 13.39 -1.39
N PRO A 42 15.22 14.27 -2.19
CA PRO A 42 14.51 15.42 -1.64
C PRO A 42 13.22 14.99 -0.93
N PRO A 43 12.71 15.80 0.01
CA PRO A 43 11.47 15.53 0.73
C PRO A 43 10.26 15.27 -0.18
N SER A 44 10.25 15.82 -1.40
CA SER A 44 9.20 15.56 -2.38
C SER A 44 9.14 14.10 -2.83
N ASN A 45 10.28 13.40 -2.93
CA ASN A 45 10.32 12.00 -3.31
C ASN A 45 9.75 11.11 -2.20
N VAL A 46 10.12 11.41 -0.96
CA VAL A 46 9.55 10.72 0.22
C VAL A 46 8.04 10.82 0.21
N ARG A 47 7.47 12.02 -0.03
CA ARG A 47 6.01 12.18 -0.10
C ARG A 47 5.36 11.52 -1.30
N ALA A 48 6.05 11.48 -2.43
CA ALA A 48 5.55 10.79 -3.62
C ALA A 48 5.44 9.27 -3.41
N LEU A 49 6.35 8.70 -2.61
CA LEU A 49 6.41 7.25 -2.35
C LEU A 49 5.59 6.82 -1.13
N LEU A 50 5.65 7.59 -0.04
CA LEU A 50 5.07 7.23 1.26
C LEU A 50 3.83 8.05 1.63
N GLY A 51 3.51 9.10 0.86
CA GLY A 51 2.47 10.06 1.22
C GLY A 51 2.94 11.10 2.25
N GLU A 52 1.98 11.82 2.82
CA GLU A 52 2.26 12.82 3.85
C GLU A 52 2.56 12.15 5.20
N PRO A 53 3.57 12.62 5.96
CA PRO A 53 3.82 12.11 7.31
C PRO A 53 2.72 12.56 8.28
N GLU A 54 2.39 11.74 9.29
CA GLU A 54 1.42 12.12 10.32
C GLU A 54 1.98 13.15 11.30
N LEU A 55 3.31 13.20 11.45
CA LEU A 55 3.97 14.13 12.35
C LEU A 55 5.27 14.65 11.74
N ARG A 56 5.48 15.96 11.85
CA ARG A 56 6.74 16.63 11.51
C ARG A 56 7.25 17.37 12.74
N ARG A 57 8.51 17.15 13.10
CA ARG A 57 9.16 17.79 14.25
C ARG A 57 10.46 18.43 13.79
N THR A 58 10.77 19.60 14.33
CA THR A 58 12.08 20.21 14.16
C THR A 58 12.96 19.75 15.33
N GLU A 59 13.98 18.96 15.03
CA GLU A 59 14.96 18.45 15.98
C GLU A 59 16.35 18.82 15.48
N PRO A 60 16.87 20.02 15.80
CA PRO A 60 18.10 20.53 15.20
C PRO A 60 19.27 19.53 15.32
N PRO A 61 20.03 19.29 14.22
CA PRO A 61 20.05 20.03 12.96
C PRO A 61 19.08 19.50 11.88
N ALA A 62 18.09 18.69 12.25
CA ALA A 62 17.20 18.00 11.33
C ALA A 62 15.73 18.39 11.48
N GLU A 63 14.94 18.09 10.46
CA GLU A 63 13.52 17.82 10.60
C GLU A 63 13.31 16.31 10.64
N VAL A 64 12.45 15.84 11.54
CA VAL A 64 12.06 14.44 11.64
C VAL A 64 10.62 14.31 11.19
N TRP A 65 10.39 13.48 10.18
CA TRP A 65 9.06 13.16 9.69
C TRP A 65 8.72 11.74 10.09
N GLN A 66 7.60 11.56 10.77
CA GLN A 66 7.17 10.25 11.25
C GLN A 66 6.04 9.72 10.40
N TYR A 67 6.18 8.47 9.98
CA TYR A 67 5.18 7.65 9.33
C TYR A 67 4.74 6.56 10.30
N ARG A 68 3.45 6.47 10.60
CA ARG A 68 2.91 5.56 11.62
C ARG A 68 1.81 4.68 11.05
N THR A 69 1.89 3.40 11.41
CA THR A 69 0.80 2.44 11.29
C THR A 69 0.47 1.88 12.67
N ASP A 70 -0.54 1.02 12.75
CA ASP A 70 -0.87 0.33 14.00
C ASP A 70 0.25 -0.59 14.52
N ARG A 71 1.23 -0.95 13.67
CA ARG A 71 2.28 -1.93 14.00
C ARG A 71 3.70 -1.39 13.92
N CYS A 72 3.93 -0.31 13.19
CA CYS A 72 5.26 0.20 12.89
C CYS A 72 5.30 1.72 12.90
N VAL A 73 6.46 2.26 13.21
CA VAL A 73 6.79 3.68 13.10
C VAL A 73 8.09 3.78 12.32
N ALA A 74 8.16 4.68 11.34
CA ALA A 74 9.38 5.02 10.62
C ALA A 74 9.64 6.52 10.75
N ASP A 75 10.86 6.91 11.08
CA ASP A 75 11.26 8.30 11.25
C ASP A 75 12.25 8.69 10.14
N ILE A 76 11.84 9.55 9.23
CA ILE A 76 12.71 10.08 8.17
C ILE A 76 13.41 11.34 8.68
N TYR A 77 14.73 11.31 8.73
CA TYR A 77 15.56 12.44 9.17
C TYR A 77 16.01 13.25 7.97
N LEU A 78 15.59 14.50 7.90
CA LEU A 78 15.93 15.42 6.82
C LEU A 78 16.87 16.52 7.31
N ARG A 79 17.92 16.81 6.56
CA ARG A 79 18.88 17.88 6.86
C ARG A 79 18.98 18.84 5.69
N GLN A 80 19.28 20.11 5.99
CA GLN A 80 19.71 21.08 4.99
C GLN A 80 21.13 20.76 4.48
N GLU A 81 21.27 20.70 3.17
CA GLU A 81 22.53 20.62 2.42
C GLU A 81 22.58 21.80 1.44
N GLY A 82 23.23 22.89 1.86
CA GLY A 82 23.17 24.16 1.14
C GLY A 82 21.76 24.74 1.15
N ALA A 83 21.18 24.94 -0.04
CA ALA A 83 19.82 25.45 -0.20
C ALA A 83 18.75 24.34 -0.32
N ALA A 84 19.16 23.06 -0.31
CA ALA A 84 18.26 21.92 -0.50
C ALA A 84 18.16 21.08 0.77
N GLN A 85 16.97 20.53 1.03
CA GLN A 85 16.78 19.54 2.10
C GLN A 85 16.88 18.13 1.52
N ARG A 86 17.52 17.21 2.25
CA ARG A 86 17.69 15.80 1.85
C ARG A 86 17.47 14.85 3.02
N VAL A 87 17.04 13.63 2.69
CA VAL A 87 17.03 12.50 3.64
C VAL A 87 18.47 12.12 3.98
N PHE A 88 18.77 12.05 5.27
CA PHE A 88 20.08 11.66 5.79
C PHE A 88 20.05 10.28 6.48
N TYR A 89 18.92 9.91 7.08
CA TYR A 89 18.75 8.65 7.82
C TYR A 89 17.26 8.29 7.92
N ILE A 90 16.95 7.00 8.16
CA ILE A 90 15.60 6.43 8.29
C ILE A 90 15.55 5.46 9.47
#